data_AF-A0A924BHB9-F1
#
_entry.id   AF-A0A924BHB9-F1
#
_cell.length_a   1.000
_cell.length_b   1.000
_cell.length_c   1.000
_cell.angle_alpha   90.00
_cell.angle_beta   90.00
_cell.angle_gamma   90.00
#
_symmetry.space_group_name_H-M   'P 1'
#
loop_
_entity.id
_entity.type
_entity.pdbx_description
1 polymer ?
#
loop_
_entity_poly.entity_id
_entity_poly.type
_entity_poly.pdbx_seq_one_letter_code
_entity_poly.pdbx_strand_id
1 'polypeptide(L)'
;MANNFRNIIPKRTCVKKYAAYGSYKKYISADFNRRCGYTDCSDFWFGGSNTFHIDHFKPWKKNPHLKTEYSNLVYCCSYVNILKSDDEGDYLDPCDADFNQHFERDSVGNIIAKTHSKEANYMYNQLKLYMKRYQIIWMLDEILIKLKKIEIAIKDPKNITLKIDLHFVHSELSMEMTDYIEYLRLNQ
;
A
#
# COMPACT_ATOMS: atom_id res chain seq x y z
N MET A 1 -7.37 1.15 -19.13
CA MET A 1 -8.09 0.10 -18.39
C MET A 1 -7.88 0.36 -16.91
N ALA A 2 -8.94 0.26 -16.10
CA ALA A 2 -8.84 0.44 -14.65
C ALA A 2 -8.29 -0.85 -14.02
N ASN A 3 -7.27 -0.70 -13.18
CA ASN A 3 -6.71 -1.74 -12.35
C ASN A 3 -7.36 -1.67 -10.96
N ASN A 4 -7.42 -2.81 -10.26
CA ASN A 4 -7.85 -2.83 -8.86
C ASN A 4 -6.93 -1.92 -8.01
N PHE A 5 -7.51 -1.28 -6.99
CA PHE A 5 -6.75 -0.46 -6.04
C PHE A 5 -5.72 -1.29 -5.27
N ARG A 6 -6.13 -2.48 -4.80
CA ARG A 6 -5.29 -3.45 -4.11
C ARG A 6 -5.72 -4.89 -4.43
N ASN A 7 -4.77 -5.82 -4.39
CA ASN A 7 -5.01 -7.24 -4.65
C ASN A 7 -5.32 -8.05 -3.38
N ILE A 8 -4.81 -7.61 -2.23
CA ILE A 8 -5.00 -8.29 -0.94
C ILE A 8 -5.64 -7.32 0.04
N ILE A 9 -6.80 -7.70 0.57
CA ILE A 9 -7.54 -6.91 1.56
C ILE A 9 -6.90 -7.15 2.93
N PRO A 10 -6.52 -6.10 3.67
CA PRO A 10 -5.96 -6.26 5.01
C PRO A 10 -7.02 -6.79 5.97
N LYS A 11 -6.63 -7.64 6.91
CA LYS A 11 -7.54 -8.22 7.90
C LYS A 11 -6.87 -8.25 9.25
N ARG A 12 -7.45 -7.56 10.23
CA ARG A 12 -7.01 -7.59 11.63
C ARG A 12 -7.31 -8.98 12.22
N THR A 13 -6.28 -9.70 12.65
CA THR A 13 -6.40 -11.08 13.18
C THR A 13 -5.90 -11.25 14.61
N CYS A 14 -5.19 -10.26 15.17
CA CYS A 14 -4.65 -10.36 16.52
C CYS A 14 -5.76 -10.43 17.58
N VAL A 15 -5.78 -11.50 18.36
CA VAL A 15 -6.69 -11.69 19.51
C VAL A 15 -6.09 -11.27 20.86
N LYS A 16 -4.79 -10.95 20.89
CA LYS A 16 -4.08 -10.57 22.12
C LYS A 16 -4.45 -9.14 22.53
N LYS A 17 -4.47 -8.90 23.85
CA LYS A 17 -4.62 -7.56 24.43
C LYS A 17 -3.27 -7.07 24.97
N TYR A 18 -2.87 -5.86 24.58
CA TYR A 18 -1.67 -5.20 25.07
C TYR A 18 -2.01 -3.83 25.67
N ALA A 19 -1.38 -3.49 26.79
CA ALA A 19 -1.56 -2.17 27.42
C ALA A 19 -0.91 -1.04 26.61
N ALA A 20 0.13 -1.34 25.83
CA ALA A 20 0.78 -0.39 24.93
C ALA A 20 0.45 -0.76 23.47
N TYR A 21 -0.15 0.17 22.72
CA TYR A 21 -0.52 -0.09 21.33
C TYR A 21 0.70 -0.39 20.44
N GLY A 22 1.88 0.14 20.77
CA GLY A 22 3.13 -0.14 20.06
C GLY A 22 3.49 -1.63 20.03
N SER A 23 3.07 -2.41 21.03
CA SER A 23 3.29 -3.87 21.08
C SER A 23 2.56 -4.61 19.95
N TYR A 24 1.56 -3.99 19.31
CA TYR A 24 0.86 -4.57 18.17
C TYR A 24 1.63 -4.47 16.85
N LYS A 25 2.73 -3.72 16.77
CA LYS A 25 3.39 -3.35 15.51
C LYS A 25 3.65 -4.52 14.57
N LYS A 26 4.21 -5.62 15.11
CA LYS A 26 4.53 -6.83 14.34
C LYS A 26 3.26 -7.49 13.76
N TYR A 27 2.18 -7.56 14.55
CA TYR A 27 0.93 -8.19 14.15
C TYR A 27 0.23 -7.34 13.09
N ILE A 28 0.11 -6.04 13.35
CA ILE A 28 -0.61 -5.15 12.44
C ILE A 28 0.12 -4.95 11.12
N SER A 29 1.46 -4.93 11.12
CA SER A 29 2.21 -4.92 9.86
C SER A 29 1.96 -6.16 9.01
N ALA A 30 1.77 -7.33 9.63
CA ALA A 30 1.50 -8.57 8.91
C ALA A 30 0.05 -8.60 8.41
N ASP A 31 -0.91 -8.22 9.25
CA ASP A 31 -2.34 -8.13 8.92
C ASP A 31 -2.62 -7.15 7.76
N PHE A 32 -1.76 -6.14 7.61
CA PHE A 32 -1.79 -5.17 6.51
C PHE A 32 -0.84 -5.51 5.36
N ASN A 33 -0.34 -6.75 5.27
CA ASN A 33 0.53 -7.23 4.18
C ASN A 33 1.81 -6.40 3.98
N ARG A 34 2.31 -5.77 5.05
CA ARG A 34 3.42 -4.79 5.01
C ARG A 34 3.16 -3.66 4.01
N ARG A 35 1.90 -3.24 3.91
CA ARG A 35 1.42 -2.17 3.03
C ARG A 35 0.61 -1.15 3.82
N CYS A 36 0.61 0.08 3.35
CA CYS A 36 -0.15 1.15 3.98
C CYS A 36 -1.65 0.86 3.86
N GLY A 37 -2.38 0.87 4.97
CA GLY A 37 -3.83 0.65 4.98
C GLY A 37 -4.61 1.64 4.11
N TYR A 38 -4.08 2.85 3.92
CA TYR A 38 -4.74 3.89 3.13
C TYR A 38 -4.31 3.92 1.66
N THR A 39 -3.03 3.67 1.36
CA THR A 39 -2.49 3.84 -0.01
C THR A 39 -2.12 2.53 -0.71
N ASP A 40 -2.14 1.41 0.01
CA ASP A 40 -1.62 0.09 -0.41
C ASP A 40 -0.13 0.07 -0.80
N CYS A 41 0.64 1.14 -0.57
CA CYS A 41 2.07 1.13 -0.90
C CYS A 41 2.86 0.26 0.10
N SER A 42 3.78 -0.57 -0.40
CA SER A 42 4.64 -1.41 0.44
C SER A 42 5.58 -0.59 1.31
N ASP A 43 5.75 -0.99 2.57
CA ASP A 43 6.69 -0.39 3.52
C ASP A 43 8.15 -0.47 3.06
N PHE A 44 8.49 -1.48 2.25
CA PHE A 44 9.81 -1.71 1.67
C PHE A 44 10.37 -0.45 1.00
N TRP A 45 9.57 0.21 0.16
CA TRP A 45 9.97 1.41 -0.59
C TRP A 45 10.09 2.67 0.27
N PHE A 46 9.67 2.62 1.55
CA PHE A 46 9.82 3.71 2.51
C PHE A 46 10.93 3.45 3.54
N GLY A 47 11.73 2.40 3.39
CA GLY A 47 12.74 2.01 4.39
C GLY A 47 12.24 1.00 5.44
N GLY A 48 11.14 0.31 5.15
CA GLY A 48 10.61 -0.79 5.94
C GLY A 48 9.72 -0.36 7.12
N SER A 49 9.44 -1.32 8.00
CA SER A 49 8.39 -1.16 9.00
C SER A 49 8.63 -0.07 10.06
N ASN A 50 9.88 0.37 10.23
CA ASN A 50 10.29 1.43 11.14
C ASN A 50 9.83 2.82 10.69
N THR A 51 9.61 3.03 9.39
CA THR A 51 9.14 4.33 8.85
C THR A 51 7.62 4.41 8.73
N PHE A 52 6.95 3.30 9.06
CA PHE A 52 5.50 3.23 9.15
C PHE A 52 5.08 3.42 10.60
N HIS A 53 3.82 3.80 10.80
CA HIS A 53 3.24 4.02 12.12
C HIS A 53 2.02 3.12 12.36
N ILE A 54 1.56 3.13 13.61
CA ILE A 54 0.24 2.61 13.97
C ILE A 54 -0.61 3.86 14.12
N ASP A 55 -1.49 4.07 13.16
CA ASP A 55 -2.52 5.10 13.22
C ASP A 55 -3.73 4.58 13.99
N HIS A 56 -4.49 5.52 14.56
CA HIS A 56 -5.79 5.25 15.15
C HIS A 56 -6.87 5.74 14.19
N PHE A 57 -7.67 4.81 13.65
CA PHE A 57 -8.75 5.11 12.71
C PHE A 57 -9.66 6.20 13.27
N LYS A 58 -10.12 6.02 14.51
CA LYS A 58 -10.64 7.09 15.37
C LYS A 58 -9.52 7.58 16.31
N PRO A 59 -9.08 8.84 16.22
CA PRO A 59 -7.98 9.38 16.99
C PRO A 59 -8.16 9.20 18.50
N TRP A 60 -7.16 8.61 19.15
CA TRP A 60 -7.25 8.28 20.57
C TRP A 60 -7.32 9.51 21.48
N LYS A 61 -6.82 10.67 21.06
CA LYS A 61 -6.90 11.92 21.84
C LYS A 61 -8.36 12.34 22.08
N LYS A 62 -9.22 12.07 21.10
CA LYS A 62 -10.67 12.33 21.16
C LYS A 62 -11.44 11.11 21.65
N ASN A 63 -10.87 9.90 21.46
CA ASN A 63 -11.46 8.63 21.86
C ASN A 63 -10.49 7.80 22.72
N PRO A 64 -10.22 8.18 23.98
CA PRO A 64 -9.17 7.52 24.78
C PRO A 64 -9.39 6.03 25.01
N HIS A 65 -10.66 5.61 25.07
CA HIS A 65 -11.06 4.21 25.23
C HIS A 65 -10.67 3.32 24.03
N LEU A 66 -10.43 3.90 22.85
CA LEU A 66 -10.01 3.18 21.64
C LEU A 66 -8.50 3.11 21.44
N LYS A 67 -7.71 3.66 22.38
CA LYS A 67 -6.24 3.79 22.23
C LYS A 67 -5.53 2.46 22.01
N THR A 68 -6.02 1.39 22.61
CA THR A 68 -5.43 0.04 22.55
C THR A 68 -6.35 -0.97 21.88
N GLU A 69 -7.49 -0.53 21.37
CA GLU A 69 -8.44 -1.40 20.68
C GLU A 69 -7.88 -1.75 19.31
N TYR A 70 -7.53 -3.03 19.12
CA TYR A 70 -6.86 -3.49 17.91
C TYR A 70 -7.67 -3.20 16.65
N SER A 71 -9.00 -3.31 16.73
CA SER A 71 -9.95 -2.96 15.66
C SER A 71 -9.87 -1.49 15.23
N ASN A 72 -9.38 -0.59 16.09
CA ASN A 72 -9.22 0.83 15.77
C ASN A 72 -7.81 1.16 15.23
N LEU A 73 -6.91 0.19 15.12
CA LEU A 73 -5.54 0.42 14.68
C LEU A 73 -5.40 0.20 13.17
N VAL A 74 -4.62 1.05 12.51
CA VAL A 74 -4.30 0.95 11.08
C VAL A 74 -2.79 1.05 10.90
N TYR A 75 -2.21 0.13 10.12
CA TYR A 75 -0.81 0.23 9.74
C TYR A 75 -0.66 1.16 8.53
N CYS A 76 0.09 2.25 8.64
CA CYS A 76 0.20 3.22 7.54
C CYS A 76 1.55 3.94 7.47
N CYS A 77 1.85 4.57 6.34
CA CYS A 77 3.09 5.32 6.16
C CYS A 77 3.06 6.64 6.95
N SER A 78 4.24 7.17 7.27
CA SER A 78 4.39 8.45 8.00
C SER A 78 3.64 9.61 7.36
N TYR A 79 3.67 9.72 6.03
CA TYR A 79 2.99 10.79 5.30
C TYR A 79 1.49 10.84 5.57
N VAL A 80 0.78 9.73 5.39
CA VAL A 80 -0.68 9.71 5.61
C VAL A 80 -1.02 9.79 7.09
N ASN A 81 -0.19 9.24 7.98
CA ASN A 81 -0.37 9.37 9.43
C ASN A 81 -0.31 10.84 9.88
N ILE A 82 0.66 11.61 9.34
CA ILE A 82 0.80 13.05 9.62
C ILE A 82 -0.39 13.83 9.06
N LEU A 83 -0.80 13.55 7.82
CA LEU A 83 -1.93 14.23 7.18
C LEU A 83 -3.25 13.96 7.89
N LYS A 84 -3.48 12.70 8.31
CA LYS A 84 -4.68 12.32 9.05
C LYS A 84 -4.69 12.90 10.47
N SER A 85 -3.55 12.88 11.17
CA SER A 85 -3.41 13.41 12.54
C SER A 85 -4.56 12.97 13.46
N ASP A 86 -5.38 13.92 13.90
CA ASP A 86 -6.55 13.77 14.74
C ASP A 86 -7.85 14.14 14.00
N ASP A 87 -7.81 14.15 12.68
CA ASP A 87 -8.98 14.33 11.83
C ASP A 87 -9.92 13.12 11.94
N GLU A 88 -11.21 13.43 12.06
CA GLU A 88 -12.31 12.48 12.26
C GLU A 88 -13.34 12.51 11.13
N GLY A 89 -12.98 13.08 9.98
CA GLY A 89 -13.85 13.17 8.82
C GLY A 89 -14.24 11.82 8.19
N ASP A 90 -14.66 11.89 6.93
CA ASP A 90 -15.26 10.78 6.21
C ASP A 90 -14.20 9.78 5.72
N TYR A 91 -13.73 8.93 6.64
CA TYR A 91 -12.77 7.86 6.37
C TYR A 91 -13.44 6.49 6.25
N LEU A 92 -13.02 5.70 5.26
CA LEU A 92 -13.33 4.28 5.14
C LEU A 92 -12.31 3.47 5.96
N ASP A 93 -12.76 2.55 6.80
CA ASP A 93 -11.86 1.61 7.47
C ASP A 93 -11.33 0.60 6.44
N PRO A 94 -10.00 0.45 6.28
CA PRO A 94 -9.42 -0.44 5.28
C PRO A 94 -9.68 -1.93 5.47
N CYS A 95 -10.14 -2.37 6.65
CA CYS A 95 -10.52 -3.75 6.92
C CYS A 95 -12.02 -4.01 6.80
N ASP A 96 -12.86 -2.98 6.93
CA ASP A 96 -14.32 -3.13 6.92
C ASP A 96 -14.93 -2.74 5.56
N ALA A 97 -14.32 -1.81 4.83
CA ALA A 97 -14.73 -1.41 3.49
C ALA A 97 -13.86 -2.07 2.42
N ASP A 98 -14.47 -2.54 1.33
CA ASP A 98 -13.72 -2.97 0.14
C ASP A 98 -13.26 -1.75 -0.65
N PHE A 99 -12.00 -1.37 -0.50
CA PHE A 99 -11.44 -0.21 -1.18
C PHE A 99 -11.50 -0.32 -2.71
N ASN A 100 -11.60 -1.51 -3.30
CA ASN A 100 -11.78 -1.65 -4.76
C ASN A 100 -13.16 -1.17 -5.23
N GLN A 101 -14.14 -1.04 -4.33
CA GLN A 101 -15.43 -0.42 -4.64
C GLN A 101 -15.32 1.10 -4.70
N HIS A 102 -14.38 1.70 -3.98
CA HIS A 102 -14.28 3.14 -3.76
C HIS A 102 -13.10 3.82 -4.46
N PHE A 103 -12.05 3.06 -4.74
CA PHE A 103 -10.83 3.49 -5.41
C PHE A 103 -10.46 2.52 -6.52
N GLU A 104 -9.64 2.99 -7.45
CA GLU A 104 -8.99 2.18 -8.47
C GLU A 104 -7.60 2.72 -8.76
N ARG A 105 -6.85 1.99 -9.58
CA ARG A 105 -5.57 2.41 -10.14
C ARG A 105 -5.75 2.62 -11.64
N ASP A 106 -5.22 3.71 -12.18
CA ASP A 106 -5.16 3.84 -13.64
C ASP A 106 -4.05 2.95 -14.25
N SER A 107 -3.84 3.03 -15.56
CA SER A 107 -2.85 2.21 -16.26
C SER A 107 -1.40 2.52 -15.88
N VAL A 108 -1.13 3.68 -15.26
CA VAL A 108 0.21 4.09 -14.84
C VAL A 108 0.36 4.09 -13.32
N GLY A 109 -0.67 3.66 -12.58
CA GLY A 109 -0.66 3.45 -11.15
C GLY A 109 -1.18 4.60 -10.29
N ASN A 110 -1.73 5.67 -10.86
CA ASN A 110 -2.32 6.73 -10.05
C ASN A 110 -3.51 6.17 -9.27
N ILE A 111 -3.64 6.55 -8.00
CA ILE A 111 -4.86 6.28 -7.24
C ILE A 111 -5.95 7.19 -7.81
N ILE A 112 -7.12 6.62 -8.09
CA ILE A 112 -8.30 7.36 -8.52
C ILE A 112 -9.42 7.07 -7.51
N ALA A 113 -9.99 8.12 -6.93
CA ALA A 113 -11.22 8.00 -6.13
C ALA A 113 -12.42 7.98 -7.07
N LYS A 114 -13.33 7.02 -6.87
CA LYS A 114 -14.54 6.94 -7.70
C LYS A 114 -15.49 8.08 -7.34
N THR A 115 -16.05 8.73 -8.35
CA THR A 115 -16.86 9.94 -8.20
C THR A 115 -18.10 9.75 -7.31
N HIS A 116 -18.67 8.55 -7.27
CA HIS A 116 -19.85 8.24 -6.44
C HIS A 116 -19.52 8.02 -4.95
N SER A 117 -18.24 7.86 -4.59
CA SER A 117 -17.80 7.55 -3.22
C SER A 117 -17.36 8.81 -2.50
N LYS A 118 -18.24 9.41 -1.70
CA LYS A 118 -17.97 10.67 -0.98
C LYS A 118 -16.75 10.53 -0.06
N GLU A 119 -16.69 9.43 0.69
CA GLU A 119 -15.63 9.11 1.64
C GLU A 119 -14.28 8.94 0.91
N ALA A 120 -14.26 8.29 -0.25
CA ALA A 120 -13.03 8.17 -1.03
C ALA A 120 -12.53 9.50 -1.56
N ASN A 121 -13.43 10.37 -2.03
CA ASN A 121 -13.06 11.71 -2.46
C ASN A 121 -12.54 12.57 -1.30
N TYR A 122 -13.11 12.41 -0.11
CA TYR A 122 -12.58 13.04 1.10
C TYR A 122 -11.15 12.56 1.40
N MET A 123 -10.97 11.24 1.53
CA MET A 123 -9.67 10.62 1.78
C MET A 123 -8.62 10.98 0.72
N TYR A 124 -9.01 11.02 -0.56
CA TYR A 124 -8.13 11.36 -1.67
C TYR A 124 -7.49 12.73 -1.50
N ASN A 125 -8.30 13.72 -1.14
CA ASN A 125 -7.86 15.09 -0.94
C ASN A 125 -7.10 15.25 0.39
N GLN A 126 -7.67 14.76 1.49
CA GLN A 126 -7.07 14.95 2.82
C GLN A 126 -5.75 14.19 3.00
N LEU A 127 -5.69 12.93 2.54
CA LEU A 127 -4.48 12.11 2.62
C LEU A 127 -3.55 12.30 1.41
N LYS A 128 -3.89 13.24 0.51
CA LYS A 128 -3.13 13.57 -0.70
C LYS A 128 -2.78 12.35 -1.54
N LEU A 129 -3.74 11.45 -1.75
CA LEU A 129 -3.52 10.18 -2.47
C LEU A 129 -3.14 10.37 -3.94
N TYR A 130 -3.29 11.59 -4.48
CA TYR A 130 -2.84 12.01 -5.81
C TYR A 130 -1.32 12.14 -5.98
N MET A 131 -0.54 12.06 -4.90
CA MET A 131 0.91 12.26 -4.95
C MET A 131 1.62 11.22 -5.81
N LYS A 132 2.52 11.67 -6.69
CA LYS A 132 3.25 10.83 -7.66
C LYS A 132 4.04 9.69 -7.03
N ARG A 133 4.55 9.85 -5.81
CA ARG A 133 5.20 8.76 -5.07
C ARG A 133 4.35 7.49 -4.98
N TYR A 134 3.03 7.62 -4.78
CA TYR A 134 2.14 6.46 -4.62
C TYR A 134 1.89 5.76 -5.95
N GLN A 135 1.93 6.51 -7.06
CA GLN A 135 1.93 5.98 -8.41
C GLN A 135 3.23 5.19 -8.66
N ILE A 136 4.38 5.83 -8.44
CA ILE A 136 5.71 5.26 -8.72
C ILE A 136 5.94 3.98 -7.90
N ILE A 137 5.63 4.01 -6.59
CA ILE A 137 5.81 2.84 -5.72
C ILE A 137 4.92 1.66 -6.17
N TRP A 138 3.70 1.93 -6.61
CA TRP A 138 2.84 0.87 -7.15
C TRP A 138 3.44 0.27 -8.43
N MET A 139 3.99 1.11 -9.32
CA MET A 139 4.62 0.61 -10.53
C MET A 139 5.87 -0.23 -10.22
N LEU A 140 6.69 0.20 -9.26
CA LEU A 140 7.85 -0.56 -8.81
C LEU A 140 7.47 -1.93 -8.25
N ASP A 141 6.39 -2.01 -7.47
CA ASP A 141 5.86 -3.28 -6.99
C ASP A 141 5.40 -4.19 -8.15
N GLU A 142 4.67 -3.63 -9.12
CA GLU A 142 4.19 -4.37 -10.30
C GLU A 142 5.33 -4.89 -11.17
N ILE A 143 6.36 -4.07 -11.40
CA ILE A 143 7.57 -4.45 -12.13
C ILE A 143 8.29 -5.57 -11.38
N LEU A 144 8.51 -5.43 -10.08
CA LEU A 144 9.19 -6.44 -9.26
C LEU A 144 8.44 -7.78 -9.27
N ILE A 145 7.11 -7.76 -9.23
CA ILE A 145 6.29 -8.97 -9.34
C ILE A 145 6.49 -9.64 -10.70
N LYS A 146 6.48 -8.86 -11.79
CA LYS A 146 6.66 -9.37 -13.16
C LYS A 146 8.08 -9.93 -13.37
N LEU A 147 9.12 -9.24 -12.91
CA LEU A 147 10.50 -9.72 -12.95
C LEU A 147 10.64 -11.09 -12.27
N LYS A 148 10.08 -11.25 -11.07
CA LYS A 148 10.08 -12.53 -10.35
C LYS A 148 9.34 -13.64 -11.11
N LYS A 149 8.22 -13.32 -11.77
CA LYS A 149 7.50 -14.29 -12.61
C LYS A 149 8.36 -14.73 -13.81
N ILE A 150 9.05 -13.79 -14.45
CA ILE A 150 9.95 -14.09 -15.57
C ILE A 150 11.14 -14.94 -15.09
N GLU A 151 11.72 -14.65 -13.93
CA GLU A 151 12.79 -15.46 -13.33
C GLU A 151 12.37 -16.91 -13.07
N ILE A 152 11.12 -17.12 -12.62
CA ILE A 152 10.55 -18.46 -12.48
C ILE A 152 10.40 -19.11 -13.86
N ALA A 153 9.87 -18.39 -14.85
CA ALA A 153 9.69 -18.91 -16.21
C ALA A 153 11.00 -19.28 -16.90
N ILE A 154 12.08 -18.52 -16.69
CA ILE A 154 13.44 -18.81 -17.20
C ILE A 154 13.98 -20.14 -16.65
N LYS A 155 13.63 -20.48 -15.41
CA LYS A 155 14.07 -21.71 -14.73
C LYS A 155 13.21 -22.92 -15.10
N ASP A 156 12.04 -22.73 -15.70
CA ASP A 156 11.15 -23.81 -16.12
C ASP A 156 11.72 -24.53 -17.36
N PRO A 157 12.05 -25.84 -17.28
CA PRO A 157 12.56 -26.60 -18.42
C PRO A 157 11.65 -26.59 -19.65
N LYS A 158 10.34 -26.36 -19.47
CA LYS A 158 9.36 -26.27 -20.58
C LYS A 158 9.61 -25.06 -21.49
N ASN A 159 10.28 -24.03 -20.98
CA ASN A 159 10.52 -22.78 -21.71
C ASN A 159 11.92 -22.72 -22.34
N ILE A 160 12.58 -23.86 -22.56
CA ILE A 160 13.97 -23.88 -23.04
C ILE A 160 14.17 -23.13 -24.36
N THR A 161 13.19 -23.18 -25.26
CA THR A 161 13.21 -22.46 -26.55
C THR A 161 12.98 -20.95 -26.40
N LEU A 162 12.30 -20.53 -25.34
CA LEU A 162 11.99 -19.11 -25.05
C LEU A 162 13.02 -18.46 -24.13
N LYS A 163 14.02 -19.20 -23.66
CA LYS A 163 14.90 -18.75 -22.58
C LYS A 163 15.63 -17.45 -22.91
N ILE A 164 16.10 -17.30 -24.15
CA ILE A 164 16.77 -16.07 -24.61
C ILE A 164 15.80 -14.89 -24.59
N ASP A 165 14.60 -15.04 -25.15
CA ASP A 165 13.57 -14.00 -25.17
C ASP A 165 13.14 -13.59 -23.76
N LEU A 166 12.98 -14.56 -22.86
CA LEU A 166 12.65 -14.27 -21.46
C LEU A 166 13.75 -13.48 -20.75
N HIS A 167 15.03 -13.79 -21.00
CA HIS A 167 16.14 -13.00 -20.49
C HIS A 167 16.16 -11.58 -21.07
N PHE A 168 15.85 -11.43 -22.36
CA PHE A 168 15.75 -10.12 -23.01
C PHE A 168 14.64 -9.27 -22.38
N VAL A 169 13.43 -9.80 -22.25
CA VAL A 169 12.29 -9.11 -21.61
C VAL A 169 12.57 -8.80 -20.14
N HIS A 170 13.23 -9.70 -19.39
CA HIS A 170 13.66 -9.43 -18.02
C HIS A 170 14.63 -8.25 -17.95
N SER A 171 15.58 -8.18 -18.88
CA SER A 171 16.54 -7.08 -18.98
C SER A 171 15.84 -5.75 -19.28
N GLU A 172 14.97 -5.70 -20.29
CA GLU A 172 14.22 -4.49 -20.64
C GLU A 172 13.38 -3.99 -19.47
N LEU A 173 12.66 -4.90 -18.79
CA LEU A 173 11.85 -4.55 -17.64
C LEU A 173 12.69 -4.08 -16.43
N SER A 174 13.91 -4.59 -16.28
CA SER A 174 14.85 -4.15 -15.23
C SER A 174 15.40 -2.74 -15.51
N MET A 175 15.57 -2.38 -16.79
CA MET A 175 15.92 -1.02 -17.18
C MET A 175 14.80 -0.05 -16.80
N GLU A 176 13.55 -0.38 -17.14
CA GLU A 176 12.38 0.42 -16.74
C GLU A 176 12.27 0.56 -15.21
N MET A 177 12.55 -0.53 -14.45
CA MET A 177 12.58 -0.47 -12.99
C MET A 177 13.60 0.56 -12.48
N THR A 178 14.77 0.62 -13.12
CA THR A 178 15.85 1.55 -12.77
C THR A 178 15.40 3.00 -12.99
N ASP A 179 14.69 3.26 -14.09
CA ASP A 179 14.13 4.58 -14.38
C ASP A 179 13.11 4.98 -13.31
N TYR A 180 12.19 4.09 -12.92
CA TYR A 180 11.24 4.37 -11.83
C TYR A 180 11.91 4.59 -10.48
N ILE A 181 13.01 3.90 -10.18
CA ILE A 181 13.80 4.13 -8.95
C ILE A 181 14.38 5.55 -8.97
N GLU A 182 14.94 6.00 -10.09
CA GLU A 182 15.49 7.35 -10.21
C GLU A 182 14.37 8.40 -10.15
N TYR A 183 13.23 8.16 -10.81
CA TYR A 183 12.06 9.03 -10.67
C TYR A 183 11.59 9.11 -9.23
N LEU A 184 11.52 7.99 -8.51
CA LEU A 184 11.17 7.99 -7.09
C LEU A 184 12.13 8.88 -6.32
N ARG A 185 13.44 8.66 -6.48
CA ARG A 185 14.51 9.43 -5.81
C ARG A 185 14.39 10.94 -6.04
N LEU A 186 14.04 11.37 -7.25
CA LEU A 186 13.90 12.79 -7.59
C LEU A 186 12.57 13.41 -7.12
N ASN A 187 11.56 12.60 -6.79
CA ASN A 187 10.19 13.05 -6.51
C ASN A 187 9.64 12.57 -5.14
N GLN A 188 10.52 12.24 -4.17
CA GLN A 188 10.14 11.85 -2.80
C GLN A 188 9.65 13.01 -1.93
#